data_AF-A0A9P9R1U9-F1
#
_entry.id   AF-A0A9P9R1U9-F1
#
_cell.length_a   1.000
_cell.length_b   1.000
_cell.length_c   1.000
_cell.angle_alpha   90.00
_cell.angle_beta   90.00
_cell.angle_gamma   90.00
#
_symmetry.space_group_name_H-M   'P 1'
#
loop_
_entity.id
_entity.type
_entity.pdbx_description
1 polymer ?
#
loop_
_entity_poly.entity_id
_entity_poly.type
_entity_poly.pdbx_seq_one_letter_code
_entity_poly.pdbx_strand_id
1 'polypeptide(L)'
;MSLPSLSWLHCPAFMWLLCTGGLVGPCSLLMSLLTRIEQFGSPVDPCRLCSRRSLTCKRFPTSGKCGECVRRACPCESMDTDAEFSRVLAERAPVVQAKSEVLKDIEELSRLTELSMAELEALEAEERAEEQAQTLPQRQAAGVPIASVSSFDWSSLDVSDYHAAWLGSPAPLGNPGSSVGIPPASQGNSSS
;
A
#
# COMPACT_ATOMS: atom_id res chain seq x y z
N MET A 1 20.85 13.52 29.18
CA MET A 1 19.98 14.13 30.22
C MET A 1 18.56 14.14 29.67
N SER A 2 17.75 13.17 30.06
CA SER A 2 16.39 12.97 29.53
C SER A 2 15.39 13.70 30.42
N LEU A 3 14.65 14.65 29.85
CA LEU A 3 13.57 15.36 30.55
C LEU A 3 12.39 14.40 30.79
N PRO A 4 11.79 14.39 32.00
CA PRO A 4 10.61 13.58 32.27
C PRO A 4 9.41 14.10 31.47
N SER A 5 8.74 13.18 30.77
CA SER A 5 7.49 13.41 30.06
C SER A 5 6.40 13.92 31.00
N LEU A 6 5.97 15.16 30.80
CA LEU A 6 4.88 15.84 31.51
C LEU A 6 3.48 15.36 31.06
N SER A 7 3.29 14.05 30.87
CA SER A 7 1.98 13.47 30.48
C SER A 7 0.97 13.40 31.65
N TRP A 8 1.36 13.80 32.86
CA TRP A 8 0.53 13.68 34.07
C TRP A 8 -0.31 14.91 34.41
N LEU A 9 -0.22 16.00 33.64
CA LEU A 9 -1.03 17.22 33.84
C LEU A 9 -2.46 17.12 33.27
N HIS A 10 -2.84 15.98 32.69
CA HIS A 10 -4.23 15.66 32.32
C HIS A 10 -4.89 14.75 33.36
N CYS A 11 -4.66 15.03 34.65
CA CYS A 11 -5.38 14.36 35.72
C CYS A 11 -6.64 15.18 36.07
N PRO A 12 -7.86 14.63 35.96
CA PRO A 12 -9.13 15.35 36.20
C PRO A 12 -9.31 15.84 37.64
N ALA A 13 -8.45 15.43 38.57
CA ALA A 13 -8.46 15.90 39.95
C ALA A 13 -8.23 17.42 40.07
N PHE A 14 -7.48 18.03 39.15
CA PHE A 14 -7.23 19.49 39.20
C PHE A 14 -8.44 20.32 38.75
N MET A 15 -9.33 19.75 37.92
CA MET A 15 -10.53 20.43 37.44
C MET A 15 -11.62 20.53 38.52
N TRP A 16 -11.60 19.62 39.50
CA TRP A 16 -12.50 19.68 40.66
C TRP A 16 -12.19 20.85 41.61
N LEU A 17 -10.91 21.20 41.80
CA LEU A 17 -10.56 22.33 42.67
C LEU A 17 -11.08 23.68 42.14
N LEU A 18 -11.13 23.87 40.82
CA LEU A 18 -11.64 25.10 40.20
C LEU A 18 -13.16 25.27 40.36
N CYS A 19 -13.92 24.22 40.65
CA CYS A 19 -15.37 24.32 40.85
C CYS A 19 -15.76 24.81 42.26
N THR A 20 -14.84 24.72 43.23
CA THR A 20 -15.14 25.11 44.64
C THR A 20 -14.87 26.58 44.95
N GLY A 21 -14.13 27.29 44.07
CA GLY A 21 -13.79 28.69 44.24
C GLY A 21 -14.72 29.66 43.50
N GLY A 22 -15.99 29.79 43.93
CA GLY A 22 -16.84 30.97 43.72
C GLY A 22 -17.21 31.42 42.29
N LEU A 23 -16.66 30.83 41.23
CA LEU A 23 -17.00 31.14 39.84
C LEU A 23 -18.13 30.22 39.37
N VAL A 24 -19.38 30.69 39.48
CA VAL A 24 -20.65 29.98 39.21
C VAL A 24 -20.85 29.61 37.71
N GLY A 25 -19.84 29.74 36.86
CA GLY A 25 -19.96 29.67 35.40
C GLY A 25 -19.92 28.28 34.75
N PRO A 26 -18.99 27.36 35.08
CA PRO A 26 -18.72 26.21 34.23
C PRO A 26 -19.62 24.98 34.49
N CYS A 27 -20.14 24.81 35.71
CA CYS A 27 -20.95 23.64 36.05
C CYS A 27 -22.35 23.67 35.40
N SER A 28 -22.94 24.86 35.23
CA SER A 28 -24.28 25.02 34.64
C SER A 28 -24.32 24.62 33.17
N LEU A 29 -23.26 24.94 32.41
CA LEU A 29 -23.12 24.59 31.00
C LEU A 29 -22.97 23.08 30.79
N LEU A 30 -22.20 22.40 31.63
CA LEU A 30 -22.02 20.94 31.56
C LEU A 30 -23.33 20.20 31.86
N MET A 31 -24.07 20.63 32.89
CA MET A 31 -25.37 20.04 33.21
C MET A 31 -26.40 20.29 32.12
N SER A 32 -26.44 21.51 31.55
CA SER A 32 -27.32 21.82 30.42
C SER A 32 -27.03 20.95 29.20
N LEU A 33 -25.76 20.74 28.88
CA LEU A 33 -25.34 19.87 27.78
C LEU A 33 -25.73 18.41 28.02
N LEU A 34 -25.50 17.89 29.23
CA LEU A 34 -25.86 16.52 29.57
C LEU A 34 -27.37 16.28 29.42
N THR A 35 -28.19 17.19 29.95
CA THR A 35 -29.65 17.12 29.79
C THR A 35 -30.06 17.13 28.33
N ARG A 36 -29.44 17.98 27.49
CA ARG A 36 -29.71 18.00 26.05
C ARG A 36 -29.33 16.69 25.35
N ILE A 37 -28.22 16.08 25.72
CA ILE A 37 -27.81 14.77 25.17
C ILE A 37 -28.78 13.67 25.61
N GLU A 38 -29.22 13.69 26.86
CA GLU A 38 -30.17 12.70 27.38
C GLU A 38 -31.55 12.82 26.73
N GLN A 39 -32.03 14.04 26.50
CA GLN A 39 -33.33 14.30 25.86
C GLN A 39 -33.29 14.14 24.34
N PHE A 40 -32.30 14.74 23.67
CA PHE A 40 -32.28 14.90 22.21
C PHE A 40 -31.13 14.18 21.52
N GLY A 41 -30.22 13.54 22.25
CA GLY A 41 -29.13 12.80 21.63
C GLY A 41 -29.63 11.58 20.86
N SER A 42 -28.88 11.14 19.86
CA SER A 42 -29.09 9.88 19.15
C SER A 42 -28.00 8.87 19.53
N PRO A 43 -28.31 7.55 19.49
CA PRO A 43 -27.26 6.54 19.55
C PRO A 43 -26.37 6.66 18.32
N VAL A 44 -25.05 6.62 18.54
CA VAL A 44 -24.02 6.65 17.51
C VAL A 44 -23.01 5.53 17.77
N ASP A 45 -22.10 5.31 16.83
CA ASP A 45 -21.01 4.36 17.04
C ASP A 45 -20.22 4.69 18.31
N PRO A 46 -19.86 3.67 19.11
CA PRO A 46 -19.29 3.91 20.41
C PRO A 46 -17.91 4.54 20.31
N CYS A 47 -17.70 5.65 21.04
CA CYS A 47 -16.37 6.20 21.25
C CYS A 47 -15.49 5.16 21.97
N ARG A 48 -14.16 5.32 21.91
CA ARG A 48 -13.23 4.34 22.51
C ARG A 48 -13.54 4.02 23.98
N LEU A 49 -13.94 5.03 24.76
CA LEU A 49 -14.31 4.85 26.17
C LEU A 49 -15.59 4.02 26.33
N CYS A 50 -16.64 4.34 25.57
CA CYS A 50 -17.90 3.60 25.61
C CYS A 50 -17.74 2.18 25.09
N SER A 51 -16.95 1.99 24.02
CA SER A 51 -16.67 0.69 23.41
C SER A 51 -15.99 -0.26 24.40
N ARG A 52 -14.94 0.19 25.10
CA ARG A 52 -14.24 -0.61 26.13
C ARG A 52 -15.12 -1.05 27.30
N ARG A 53 -16.21 -0.32 27.55
CA ARG A 53 -17.14 -0.57 28.66
C ARG A 53 -18.47 -1.15 28.20
N SER A 54 -18.61 -1.44 26.90
CA SER A 54 -19.86 -1.92 26.29
C SER A 54 -21.06 -1.02 26.61
N LEU A 55 -20.85 0.30 26.61
CA LEU A 55 -21.88 1.31 26.89
C LEU A 55 -22.46 1.87 25.58
N THR A 56 -23.75 2.19 25.59
CA THR A 56 -24.39 2.92 24.49
C THR A 56 -23.87 4.35 24.44
N CYS A 57 -23.33 4.74 23.29
CA CYS A 57 -22.81 6.08 23.07
C CYS A 57 -23.94 6.97 22.52
N LYS A 58 -24.47 7.86 23.35
CA LYS A 58 -25.49 8.84 22.95
C LYS A 58 -24.85 10.21 22.77
N ARG A 59 -25.03 10.85 21.61
CA ARG A 59 -24.40 12.13 21.26
C ARG A 59 -25.41 13.12 20.69
N PHE A 60 -25.22 14.40 21.01
CA PHE A 60 -25.93 15.50 20.34
C PHE A 60 -25.07 16.00 19.17
N PRO A 61 -25.61 16.20 17.95
CA PRO A 61 -24.81 16.41 16.73
C PRO A 61 -23.71 17.49 16.84
N THR A 62 -24.00 18.61 17.50
CA THR A 62 -23.07 19.74 17.60
C THR A 62 -22.14 19.69 18.82
N SER A 63 -22.36 18.75 19.75
CA SER A 63 -21.68 18.77 21.06
C SER A 63 -20.24 18.30 21.05
N GLY A 64 -19.79 17.60 20.01
CA GLY A 64 -18.46 16.99 20.01
C GLY A 64 -18.28 15.78 20.96
N LYS A 65 -19.20 15.57 21.93
CA LYS A 65 -19.02 14.62 23.04
C LYS A 65 -20.26 13.79 23.30
N CYS A 66 -20.08 12.52 23.67
CA CYS A 66 -21.18 11.69 24.15
C CYS A 66 -21.50 11.96 25.62
N GLY A 67 -22.72 11.61 26.05
CA GLY A 67 -23.19 11.86 27.42
C GLY A 67 -22.29 11.24 28.48
N GLU A 68 -21.77 10.03 28.24
CA GLU A 68 -20.89 9.35 29.21
C GLU A 68 -19.54 10.05 29.37
N CYS A 69 -18.95 10.55 28.29
CA CYS A 69 -17.72 11.34 28.35
C CYS A 69 -17.95 12.69 29.05
N VAL A 70 -19.11 13.33 28.85
CA VAL A 70 -19.49 14.56 29.57
C VAL A 70 -19.61 14.29 31.08
N ARG A 71 -20.31 13.21 31.49
CA ARG A 71 -20.45 12.83 32.90
C ARG A 71 -19.11 12.61 33.60
N ARG A 72 -18.15 12.02 32.89
CA ARG A 72 -16.82 11.70 33.43
C ARG A 72 -15.82 12.85 33.29
N ALA A 73 -16.21 13.95 32.66
CA ALA A 73 -15.30 15.03 32.27
C ALA A 73 -14.08 14.52 31.48
N CYS A 74 -14.25 13.49 30.64
CA CYS A 74 -13.20 12.91 29.81
C CYS A 74 -13.28 13.43 28.36
N PRO A 75 -12.16 13.45 27.62
CA PRO A 75 -12.19 13.66 26.18
C PRO A 75 -12.99 12.55 25.51
N CYS A 76 -13.82 12.92 24.53
CA CYS A 76 -14.59 11.96 23.75
C CYS A 76 -13.85 11.65 22.45
N GLU A 77 -13.08 10.56 22.44
CA GLU A 77 -12.45 10.02 21.24
C GLU A 77 -13.50 9.26 20.42
N SER A 78 -14.38 9.98 19.72
CA SER A 78 -15.19 9.35 18.67
C SER A 78 -14.28 8.93 17.53
N MET A 79 -14.56 7.76 16.94
CA MET A 79 -13.83 7.29 15.78
C MET A 79 -14.12 8.16 14.54
N ASP A 80 -15.27 8.84 14.54
CA ASP A 80 -15.60 9.91 13.59
C ASP A 80 -14.98 11.22 14.05
N THR A 81 -13.71 11.42 13.75
CA THR A 81 -13.22 12.79 13.65
C THR A 81 -13.10 13.09 12.17
N ASP A 82 -13.91 14.02 11.67
CA ASP A 82 -13.75 14.61 10.34
C ASP A 82 -12.29 15.04 10.10
N ALA A 83 -11.54 15.33 11.16
CA ALA A 83 -10.10 15.56 11.15
C ALA A 83 -9.26 14.33 10.75
N GLU A 84 -9.56 13.13 11.26
CA GLU A 84 -8.89 11.89 10.83
C GLU A 84 -9.26 11.56 9.38
N PHE A 85 -10.54 11.72 9.00
CA PHE A 85 -10.95 11.53 7.61
C PHE A 85 -10.27 12.55 6.67
N SER A 86 -10.20 13.81 7.08
CA SER A 86 -9.48 14.86 6.36
C SER A 86 -7.99 14.60 6.28
N ARG A 87 -7.38 14.04 7.34
CA ARG A 87 -5.97 13.62 7.33
C ARG A 87 -5.76 12.47 6.34
N VAL A 88 -6.63 11.46 6.35
CA VAL A 88 -6.57 10.35 5.39
C VAL A 88 -6.74 10.83 3.95
N LEU A 89 -7.65 11.78 3.70
CA LEU A 89 -7.80 12.39 2.37
C LEU A 89 -6.55 13.17 1.96
N ALA A 90 -5.98 13.94 2.88
CA ALA A 90 -4.74 14.70 2.64
C ALA A 90 -3.55 13.77 2.39
N GLU A 91 -3.45 12.65 3.09
CA GLU A 91 -2.42 11.61 2.87
C GLU A 91 -2.65 10.85 1.54
N ARG A 92 -3.90 10.68 1.10
CA ARG A 92 -4.24 9.98 -0.15
C ARG A 92 -3.97 10.83 -1.39
N ALA A 93 -4.11 12.15 -1.31
CA ALA A 93 -3.88 13.07 -2.42
C ALA A 93 -2.48 12.92 -3.07
N PRO A 94 -1.35 12.96 -2.34
CA PRO A 94 -0.02 12.79 -2.93
C PRO A 94 0.18 11.38 -3.49
N VAL A 95 -0.43 10.35 -2.90
CA VAL A 95 -0.34 8.97 -3.42
C VAL A 95 -1.04 8.85 -4.77
N VAL A 96 -2.21 9.48 -4.94
CA VAL A 96 -2.93 9.51 -6.22
C VAL A 96 -2.13 10.27 -7.27
N GLN A 97 -1.51 11.40 -6.88
CA GLN A 97 -0.65 12.16 -7.77
C GLN A 97 0.57 11.35 -8.22
N ALA A 98 1.32 10.76 -7.27
CA ALA A 98 2.48 9.93 -7.57
C ALA A 98 2.11 8.73 -8.47
N LYS A 99 0.95 8.09 -8.24
CA LYS A 99 0.45 7.04 -9.12
C LYS A 99 0.21 7.53 -10.54
N SER A 100 -0.32 8.74 -10.72
CA SER A 100 -0.54 9.31 -12.05
C SER A 100 0.76 9.64 -12.79
N GLU A 101 1.81 10.03 -12.07
CA GLU A 101 3.15 10.27 -12.63
C GLU A 101 3.78 8.95 -13.08
N VAL A 102 3.77 7.92 -12.23
CA VAL A 102 4.25 6.57 -12.58
C VAL A 102 3.53 6.00 -13.80
N LEU A 103 2.22 6.24 -13.95
CA LEU A 103 1.49 5.77 -15.13
C LEU A 103 1.93 6.47 -16.43
N LYS A 104 2.28 7.77 -16.37
CA LYS A 104 2.83 8.49 -17.52
C LYS A 104 4.23 7.97 -17.88
N ASP A 105 5.05 7.66 -16.89
CA ASP A 105 6.39 7.11 -17.12
C ASP A 105 6.32 5.73 -17.77
N ILE A 106 5.35 4.89 -17.35
CA ILE A 106 5.10 3.58 -17.96
C ILE A 106 4.66 3.75 -19.43
N GLU A 107 3.76 4.70 -19.71
CA GLU A 107 3.30 4.97 -21.07
C GLU A 107 4.44 5.44 -21.98
N GLU A 108 5.28 6.36 -21.51
CA GLU A 108 6.44 6.83 -22.27
C GLU A 108 7.48 5.72 -22.49
N LEU A 109 7.73 4.90 -21.47
CA LEU A 109 8.63 3.75 -21.61
C LEU A 109 8.10 2.73 -22.62
N SER A 110 6.79 2.48 -22.64
CA SER A 110 6.15 1.62 -23.64
C SER A 110 6.36 2.17 -25.04
N ARG A 111 6.14 3.48 -25.24
CA ARG A 111 6.34 4.15 -26.53
C ARG A 111 7.78 4.07 -27.01
N LEU A 112 8.75 4.28 -26.12
CA LEU A 112 10.17 4.16 -26.45
C LEU A 112 10.57 2.71 -26.78
N THR A 113 9.98 1.74 -26.10
CA THR A 113 10.22 0.32 -26.36
C THR A 113 9.70 -0.08 -27.73
N GLU A 114 8.48 0.36 -28.10
CA GLU A 114 7.91 0.12 -29.43
C GLU A 114 8.77 0.72 -30.54
N LEU A 115 9.27 1.95 -30.36
CA LEU A 115 10.19 2.57 -31.32
C LEU A 115 11.50 1.80 -31.45
N SER A 116 12.08 1.37 -30.33
CA SER A 116 13.32 0.59 -30.33
C SER A 116 13.16 -0.76 -31.02
N MET A 117 12.01 -1.44 -30.85
CA MET A 117 11.74 -2.69 -31.56
C MET A 117 11.58 -2.46 -33.07
N ALA A 118 10.86 -1.41 -33.48
CA ALA A 118 10.71 -1.07 -34.89
C ALA A 118 12.04 -0.71 -35.57
N GLU A 119 12.94 -0.03 -34.86
CA GLU A 119 14.30 0.26 -35.34
C GLU A 119 15.12 -1.03 -35.52
N LEU A 120 15.04 -1.95 -34.55
CA LEU A 120 15.72 -3.24 -34.64
C LEU A 120 15.21 -4.08 -35.82
N GLU A 121 13.89 -4.16 -36.00
CA GLU A 121 13.28 -4.87 -37.14
C GLU A 121 13.70 -4.28 -38.49
N ALA A 122 13.87 -2.96 -38.58
CA ALA A 122 14.33 -2.30 -39.79
C ALA A 122 15.79 -2.66 -40.11
N LEU A 123 16.67 -2.67 -39.10
CA LEU A 123 18.07 -3.07 -39.26
C LEU A 123 18.21 -4.54 -39.68
N GLU A 124 17.44 -5.44 -39.06
CA GLU A 124 17.42 -6.87 -39.45
C GLU A 124 16.90 -7.07 -40.88
N ALA A 125 15.95 -6.24 -41.33
CA ALA A 125 15.46 -6.29 -42.70
C ALA A 125 16.50 -5.80 -43.71
N GLU A 126 17.28 -4.77 -43.37
CA GLU A 126 18.38 -4.27 -44.17
C GLU A 126 19.50 -5.31 -44.29
N GLU A 127 19.93 -5.92 -43.17
CA GLU A 127 20.93 -6.98 -43.16
C GLU A 127 20.51 -8.16 -44.07
N ARG A 128 19.26 -8.62 -43.95
CA ARG A 128 18.72 -9.66 -44.84
C ARG A 128 18.73 -9.27 -46.32
N ALA A 129 18.48 -8.00 -46.63
CA ALA A 129 18.53 -7.52 -48.01
C ALA A 129 19.97 -7.49 -48.55
N GLU A 130 20.94 -7.10 -47.73
CA GLU A 130 22.37 -7.11 -48.07
C GLU A 130 22.88 -8.54 -48.30
N GLU A 131 22.55 -9.49 -47.42
CA GLU A 131 22.92 -10.90 -47.58
C GLU A 131 22.37 -11.51 -48.88
N GLN A 132 21.12 -11.19 -49.23
CA GLN A 132 20.51 -11.62 -50.49
C GLN A 132 21.20 -10.99 -51.71
N ALA A 133 21.59 -9.72 -51.62
CA ALA A 133 22.31 -9.04 -52.69
C ALA A 133 23.73 -9.62 -52.89
N GLN A 134 24.41 -10.05 -51.82
CA GLN A 134 25.75 -10.66 -51.89
C GLN A 134 25.75 -12.11 -52.41
N THR A 135 24.65 -12.85 -52.22
CA THR A 135 24.54 -14.26 -52.68
C THR A 135 24.15 -14.40 -54.16
N LEU A 136 23.54 -13.38 -54.77
CA LEU A 136 23.15 -13.36 -56.19
C LEU A 136 24.33 -13.42 -57.20
N PRO A 137 25.44 -12.68 -57.02
CA PRO A 137 26.60 -12.72 -57.93
C PRO A 137 27.33 -14.07 -57.93
N GLN A 138 27.37 -14.77 -56.80
CA GLN A 138 28.18 -15.99 -56.63
C GLN A 138 27.54 -17.22 -57.30
N ARG A 139 26.20 -17.25 -57.44
CA ARG A 139 25.48 -18.31 -58.17
C ARG A 139 25.62 -18.24 -59.69
N GLN A 140 25.96 -17.08 -60.25
CA GLN A 140 26.15 -16.95 -61.71
C GLN A 140 27.57 -17.32 -62.17
N ALA A 141 28.57 -17.26 -61.29
CA ALA A 141 29.96 -17.62 -61.63
C ALA A 141 30.28 -19.11 -61.37
N ALA A 142 29.56 -19.78 -60.48
CA ALA A 142 29.75 -21.20 -60.20
C ALA A 142 28.77 -22.04 -61.04
N GLY A 143 29.15 -22.38 -62.27
CA GLY A 143 28.50 -23.41 -63.09
C GLY A 143 28.69 -24.83 -62.51
N VAL A 144 28.34 -25.01 -61.23
CA VAL A 144 28.52 -26.27 -60.49
C VAL A 144 27.14 -26.90 -60.29
N PRO A 145 26.94 -28.16 -60.71
CA PRO A 145 25.67 -28.85 -60.51
C PRO A 145 25.41 -28.98 -59.01
N ILE A 146 24.26 -28.46 -58.59
CA ILE A 146 23.77 -28.49 -57.21
C ILE A 146 23.53 -29.95 -56.85
N ALA A 147 24.50 -30.57 -56.16
CA ALA A 147 24.23 -31.78 -55.40
C ALA A 147 23.19 -31.41 -54.35
N SER A 148 22.00 -32.02 -54.47
CA SER A 148 20.87 -31.83 -53.56
C SER A 148 21.31 -32.09 -52.13
N VAL A 149 21.59 -31.03 -51.39
CA VAL A 149 21.71 -31.11 -49.94
C VAL A 149 20.29 -31.27 -49.43
N SER A 150 19.95 -32.52 -49.10
CA SER A 150 18.70 -32.92 -48.47
C SER A 150 18.33 -31.91 -47.38
N SER A 151 17.25 -31.16 -47.63
CA SER A 151 16.58 -30.27 -46.70
C SER A 151 16.49 -30.94 -45.33
N PHE A 152 17.36 -30.53 -44.40
CA PHE A 152 17.30 -30.99 -43.03
C PHE A 152 16.03 -30.39 -42.41
N ASP A 153 15.05 -31.25 -42.14
CA ASP A 153 13.74 -30.85 -41.66
C ASP A 153 13.79 -30.54 -40.16
N TRP A 154 14.02 -29.27 -39.85
CA TRP A 154 13.96 -28.73 -38.48
C TRP A 154 12.60 -28.91 -37.82
N SER A 155 11.54 -29.22 -38.58
CA SER A 155 10.20 -29.51 -38.05
C SER A 155 10.14 -30.83 -37.26
N SER A 156 11.17 -31.69 -37.37
CA SER A 156 11.28 -32.92 -36.58
C SER A 156 11.96 -32.73 -35.21
N LEU A 157 12.49 -31.53 -34.93
CA LEU A 157 13.06 -31.21 -33.64
C LEU A 157 11.91 -30.87 -32.67
N ASP A 158 11.38 -31.89 -32.02
CA ASP A 158 10.36 -31.74 -30.98
C ASP A 158 10.97 -31.06 -29.75
N VAL A 159 10.83 -29.74 -29.67
CA VAL A 159 11.30 -28.90 -28.56
C VAL A 159 10.48 -29.13 -27.28
N SER A 160 9.43 -29.95 -27.33
CA SER A 160 8.53 -30.22 -26.19
C SER A 160 9.22 -30.98 -25.04
N ASP A 161 10.29 -31.74 -25.32
CA ASP A 161 10.98 -32.55 -24.30
C ASP A 161 12.00 -31.77 -23.46
N TYR A 162 12.38 -30.54 -23.84
CA TYR A 162 13.45 -29.80 -23.15
C TYR A 162 12.99 -28.98 -21.95
N HIS A 163 11.68 -28.77 -21.76
CA HIS A 163 11.18 -27.87 -20.71
C HIS A 163 10.97 -28.51 -19.33
N ALA A 164 11.06 -29.83 -19.21
CA ALA A 164 10.74 -30.53 -17.96
C ALA A 164 11.91 -30.60 -16.94
N ALA A 165 13.16 -30.44 -17.37
CA ALA A 165 14.32 -30.63 -16.49
C ALA A 165 14.78 -29.36 -15.75
N TRP A 166 14.34 -28.17 -16.16
CA TRP A 166 14.77 -26.88 -15.58
C TRP A 166 13.74 -26.20 -14.68
N LEU A 167 12.48 -26.63 -14.74
CA LEU A 167 11.48 -26.24 -13.76
C LEU A 167 11.68 -27.13 -12.53
N GLY A 168 12.56 -26.66 -11.64
CA GLY A 168 12.81 -27.26 -10.34
C GLY A 168 11.50 -27.73 -9.70
N SER A 169 11.55 -28.95 -9.16
CA SER A 169 10.42 -29.63 -8.55
C SER A 169 9.58 -28.66 -7.70
N PRO A 170 8.25 -28.59 -7.89
CA PRO A 170 7.42 -27.79 -7.00
C PRO A 170 7.64 -28.28 -5.58
N ALA A 171 8.07 -27.38 -4.71
CA ALA A 171 8.25 -27.67 -3.29
C ALA A 171 6.96 -28.32 -2.76
N PRO A 172 7.05 -29.40 -1.95
CA PRO A 172 5.87 -30.05 -1.42
C PRO A 172 5.06 -29.02 -0.63
N LEU A 173 3.78 -28.88 -0.95
CA LEU A 173 2.84 -28.01 -0.25
C LEU A 173 2.94 -28.29 1.26
N GLY A 174 3.59 -27.37 1.98
CA GLY A 174 3.63 -27.38 3.43
C GLY A 174 2.21 -27.19 3.95
N ASN A 175 1.74 -28.16 4.74
CA ASN A 175 0.52 -28.04 5.52
C ASN A 175 0.48 -26.71 6.29
N PRO A 176 -0.68 -26.03 6.36
CA PRO A 176 -0.83 -24.83 7.17
C PRO A 176 -0.88 -25.26 8.64
N GLY A 177 0.28 -25.38 9.28
CA GLY A 177 0.35 -25.77 10.68
C GLY A 177 1.73 -25.96 11.29
N SER A 178 2.83 -25.78 10.53
CA SER A 178 4.18 -25.93 11.08
C SER A 178 4.85 -24.58 11.25
N SER A 179 4.94 -24.14 12.50
CA SER A 179 5.77 -23.01 12.94
C SER A 179 7.23 -23.35 12.66
N VAL A 180 7.76 -22.90 11.51
CA VAL A 180 9.19 -22.92 11.23
C VAL A 180 9.78 -21.66 11.84
N GLY A 181 10.67 -21.87 12.81
CA GLY A 181 11.31 -20.85 13.61
C GLY A 181 12.01 -19.78 12.78
N ILE A 182 11.84 -18.55 13.23
CA ILE A 182 12.60 -17.38 12.81
C ILE A 182 14.09 -17.65 13.15
N PRO A 183 15.03 -17.60 12.20
CA PRO A 183 16.45 -17.67 12.54
C PRO A 183 16.85 -16.42 13.33
N PRO A 184 17.67 -16.53 14.39
CA PRO A 184 18.09 -15.37 15.16
C PRO A 184 18.91 -14.42 14.28
N ALA A 185 18.75 -13.12 14.53
CA ALA A 185 19.50 -12.07 13.84
C ALA A 185 21.01 -12.29 14.03
N SER A 186 21.72 -12.31 12.90
CA SER A 186 23.19 -12.29 12.86
C SER A 186 23.68 -11.00 13.53
N GLN A 187 24.27 -11.12 14.72
CA GLN A 187 25.02 -10.05 15.37
C GLN A 187 26.33 -9.84 14.59
N GLY A 188 26.36 -8.80 13.76
CA GLY A 188 27.60 -8.30 13.20
C GLY A 188 28.43 -7.63 14.30
N ASN A 189 29.52 -8.29 14.70
CA ASN A 189 30.57 -7.65 15.48
C ASN A 189 31.42 -6.78 14.54
N SER A 190 31.28 -5.46 14.65
CA SER A 190 32.24 -4.51 14.10
C SER A 190 33.39 -4.35 15.09
N SER A 191 34.56 -4.85 14.73
CA SER A 191 35.83 -4.49 15.35
C SER A 191 36.69 -3.79 14.31
N SER A 192 36.78 -2.47 14.40
CA SER A 192 37.91 -1.61 13.99
C SER A 192 37.72 -0.23 14.59
#